data_AF-A0A3D5R5N9-F1
#
_entry.id   AF-A0A3D5R5N9-F1
#
_cell.length_a   1.000
_cell.length_b   1.000
_cell.length_c   1.000
_cell.angle_alpha   90.00
_cell.angle_beta   90.00
_cell.angle_gamma   90.00
#
_symmetry.space_group_name_H-M   'P 1'
#
loop_
_entity.id
_entity.type
_entity.pdbx_description
1 polymer ?
#
loop_
_entity_poly.entity_id
_entity_poly.type
_entity_poly.pdbx_seq_one_letter_code
_entity_poly.pdbx_strand_id
1 'polypeptide(L)'
;MNENKDFIKKWESRRKFGRNNYIIKGTVVGALIILILLVMKDFYVHPIPFNLKELGNLIFKNIFISIILAAFASLQSWNWQDRKYENIKKEKK
;
A
#
# COMPACT_ATOMS: atom_id res chain seq x y z
N MET A 1 10.57 16.32 -31.59
CA MET A 1 11.27 16.78 -30.35
C MET A 1 10.34 17.39 -29.30
N ASN A 2 9.27 18.13 -29.68
CA ASN A 2 8.29 18.70 -28.73
C ASN A 2 7.26 17.69 -28.19
N GLU A 3 6.84 16.71 -28.98
CA GLU A 3 5.83 15.72 -28.58
C GLU A 3 6.24 14.88 -27.37
N ASN A 4 7.54 14.54 -27.27
CA ASN A 4 8.08 13.82 -26.11
C ASN A 4 8.06 14.66 -24.82
N LYS A 5 8.26 15.98 -24.91
CA LYS A 5 8.24 16.87 -23.73
C LYS A 5 6.82 17.05 -23.21
N ASP A 6 5.84 17.20 -24.10
CA ASP A 6 4.43 17.29 -23.73
C ASP A 6 3.87 15.97 -23.19
N PHE A 7 4.31 14.84 -23.76
CA PHE A 7 3.98 13.51 -23.22
C PHE A 7 4.50 13.36 -21.79
N ILE A 8 5.78 13.67 -21.54
CA ILE A 8 6.39 13.60 -20.20
C ILE A 8 5.66 14.50 -19.19
N LYS A 9 5.31 15.73 -19.58
CA LYS A 9 4.63 16.71 -18.71
C LYS A 9 3.19 16.30 -18.37
N LYS A 10 2.43 15.80 -19.34
CA LYS A 10 1.08 15.22 -19.11
C LYS A 10 1.15 13.98 -18.23
N TRP A 11 2.16 13.13 -18.41
CA TRP A 11 2.34 11.91 -17.61
C TRP A 11 2.71 12.21 -16.15
N GLU A 12 3.54 13.22 -15.90
CA GLU A 12 3.92 13.64 -14.55
C GLU A 12 2.72 14.16 -13.73
N SER A 13 1.86 14.97 -14.37
CA SER A 13 0.63 15.47 -13.75
C SER A 13 -0.33 14.32 -13.39
N ARG A 14 -0.56 13.38 -14.32
CA ARG A 14 -1.38 12.17 -14.05
C ARG A 14 -0.77 11.29 -12.96
N ARG A 15 0.55 11.21 -12.86
CA ARG A 15 1.21 10.41 -11.83
C ARG A 15 1.02 10.99 -10.43
N LYS A 16 1.18 12.31 -10.25
CA LYS A 16 0.97 12.96 -8.94
C LYS A 16 -0.48 12.80 -8.44
N PHE A 17 -1.45 12.89 -9.35
CA PHE A 17 -2.87 12.70 -9.00
C PHE A 17 -3.21 11.22 -8.74
N GLY A 18 -2.67 10.31 -9.56
CA GLY A 18 -2.80 8.87 -9.37
C GLY A 18 -2.12 8.36 -8.09
N ARG A 19 -1.07 9.03 -7.61
CA ARG A 19 -0.28 8.66 -6.43
C ARG A 19 -1.13 8.61 -5.17
N ASN A 20 -1.84 9.69 -4.86
CA ASN A 20 -2.61 9.75 -3.62
C ASN A 20 -3.73 8.70 -3.63
N ASN A 21 -4.43 8.54 -4.75
CA ASN A 21 -5.48 7.54 -4.86
C ASN A 21 -4.94 6.10 -4.79
N TYR A 22 -3.78 5.83 -5.42
CA TYR A 22 -3.13 4.52 -5.37
C TYR A 22 -2.59 4.20 -3.97
N ILE A 23 -1.90 5.14 -3.32
CA ILE A 23 -1.38 4.94 -1.96
C ILE A 23 -2.51 4.75 -0.97
N ILE A 24 -3.56 5.57 -1.03
CA ILE A 24 -4.71 5.45 -0.11
C ILE A 24 -5.42 4.12 -0.34
N LYS A 25 -5.78 3.78 -1.58
CA LYS A 25 -6.45 2.50 -1.88
C LYS A 25 -5.57 1.30 -1.52
N GLY A 26 -4.29 1.34 -1.88
CA GLY A 26 -3.32 0.29 -1.56
C GLY A 26 -3.14 0.12 -0.05
N THR A 27 -3.10 1.22 0.70
CA THR A 27 -3.01 1.19 2.16
C THR A 27 -4.29 0.61 2.79
N VAL A 28 -5.47 1.03 2.34
CA VAL A 28 -6.75 0.51 2.86
C VAL A 28 -6.89 -0.99 2.60
N VAL A 29 -6.68 -1.42 1.34
CA VAL A 29 -6.77 -2.83 0.95
C VAL A 29 -5.69 -3.66 1.65
N GLY A 30 -4.45 -3.17 1.66
CA GLY A 30 -3.33 -3.84 2.30
C GLY A 30 -3.53 -3.98 3.82
N ALA A 31 -4.04 -2.94 4.48
CA ALA A 31 -4.29 -2.98 5.92
C ALA A 31 -5.36 -4.02 6.27
N LEU A 32 -6.40 -4.14 5.46
CA LEU A 32 -7.44 -5.17 5.61
C LEU A 32 -6.86 -6.58 5.53
N ILE A 33 -6.04 -6.85 4.52
CA ILE A 33 -5.40 -8.17 4.34
C ILE A 33 -4.47 -8.49 5.51
N ILE A 34 -3.60 -7.54 5.89
CA ILE A 34 -2.65 -7.73 7.00
C ILE A 34 -3.39 -7.93 8.32
N LEU A 35 -4.47 -7.19 8.56
CA LEU A 35 -5.28 -7.33 9.76
C LEU A 35 -5.87 -8.74 9.87
N ILE A 36 -6.44 -9.27 8.78
CA ILE A 36 -6.96 -10.63 8.75
C ILE A 36 -5.85 -11.63 9.06
N LEU A 37 -4.68 -11.50 8.43
CA LEU A 37 -3.55 -12.40 8.66
C LEU A 37 -3.05 -12.36 10.11
N LEU A 38 -2.97 -11.17 10.72
CA LEU A 38 -2.54 -11.01 12.11
C LEU A 38 -3.56 -11.62 13.09
N VAL A 39 -4.85 -11.37 12.88
CA VAL A 39 -5.93 -11.94 13.68
C VAL A 39 -5.94 -13.47 13.55
N MET A 40 -5.82 -14.01 12.32
CA MET A 40 -5.74 -15.45 12.10
C MET A 40 -4.50 -16.08 12.75
N LYS A 41 -3.35 -15.41 12.68
CA LYS A 41 -2.12 -15.85 13.36
C LYS A 41 -2.35 -15.96 14.86
N ASP A 42 -3.04 -15.00 15.48
CA ASP A 42 -3.29 -15.02 16.92
C ASP A 42 -4.20 -16.18 17.33
N PHE A 43 -5.22 -16.52 16.53
CA PHE A 43 -6.06 -17.72 16.77
C PHE A 43 -5.30 -19.04 16.58
N TYR A 44 -4.36 -19.09 15.63
CA TYR A 44 -3.58 -20.30 15.38
C TYR A 44 -2.53 -20.55 16.47
N VAL A 45 -1.89 -19.48 16.97
CA VAL A 45 -0.82 -19.57 17.98
C VAL A 45 -1.38 -19.71 19.40
N HIS A 46 -2.53 -19.11 19.68
CA HIS A 46 -3.21 -19.22 20.97
C HIS A 46 -4.60 -19.80 20.75
N PRO A 47 -4.87 -21.07 21.13
CA PRO A 47 -6.20 -21.67 21.04
C PRO A 47 -7.12 -21.04 22.10
N ILE A 48 -7.48 -19.78 21.88
CA ILE A 48 -8.40 -19.02 22.71
C ILE A 48 -9.82 -19.39 22.25
N PRO A 49 -10.75 -19.70 23.16
CA PRO A 49 -12.14 -19.92 22.79
C PRO A 49 -12.68 -18.68 22.07
N PHE A 50 -13.19 -18.88 20.86
CA PHE A 50 -13.66 -17.78 20.01
C PHE A 50 -14.81 -17.04 20.68
N ASN A 51 -14.56 -15.80 21.10
CA ASN A 51 -15.55 -14.90 21.69
C ASN A 51 -15.51 -13.55 20.96
N LEU A 52 -16.67 -12.96 20.68
CA LEU A 52 -16.80 -11.64 20.05
C LEU A 52 -15.99 -10.55 20.78
N LYS A 53 -15.92 -10.62 22.11
CA LYS A 53 -15.13 -9.67 22.93
C LYS A 53 -13.62 -9.82 22.69
N GLU A 54 -13.14 -11.06 22.60
CA GLU A 54 -11.72 -11.35 22.32
C GLU A 54 -11.37 -10.99 20.87
N LEU A 55 -12.26 -11.28 19.91
CA LEU A 55 -12.09 -10.90 18.51
C LEU A 55 -11.93 -9.37 18.36
N GLY A 56 -12.79 -8.59 19.03
CA GLY A 56 -12.68 -7.13 19.03
C GLY A 56 -11.36 -6.63 19.62
N ASN A 57 -10.89 -7.25 20.70
CA ASN A 57 -9.61 -6.91 21.33
C ASN A 57 -8.41 -7.22 20.40
N LEU A 58 -8.44 -8.39 19.75
CA LEU A 58 -7.42 -8.80 18.78
C LEU A 58 -7.39 -7.88 17.56
N ILE A 59 -8.55 -7.50 17.04
CA ILE A 59 -8.64 -6.53 15.94
C ILE A 59 -8.06 -5.19 16.36
N PHE A 60 -8.46 -4.66 17.53
CA PHE A 60 -7.99 -3.37 18.01
C PHE A 60 -6.47 -3.34 18.21
N LYS A 61 -5.90 -4.42 18.75
CA LYS A 61 -4.44 -4.57 18.93
C LYS A 61 -3.69 -4.57 17.59
N ASN A 62 -4.25 -5.19 16.56
CA ASN A 62 -3.59 -5.39 15.27
C ASN A 62 -3.88 -4.29 14.23
N ILE A 63 -4.89 -3.43 14.44
CA ILE A 63 -5.30 -2.44 13.43
C ILE A 63 -4.20 -1.42 13.10
N PHE A 64 -3.50 -0.92 14.12
CA PHE A 64 -2.40 0.05 13.93
C PHE A 64 -1.23 -0.58 13.19
N ILE A 65 -0.83 -1.78 13.58
CA ILE A 65 0.27 -2.52 12.95
C ILE A 65 -0.07 -2.77 11.48
N SER A 66 -1.31 -3.14 11.19
CA SER A 66 -1.78 -3.41 9.83
C SER A 66 -1.74 -2.16 8.95
N ILE A 67 -2.19 -1.01 9.47
CA ILE A 67 -2.13 0.26 8.75
C ILE A 67 -0.68 0.67 8.46
N ILE A 68 0.20 0.58 9.46
CA ILE A 68 1.62 0.96 9.30
C ILE A 68 2.29 0.08 8.24
N LEU A 69 2.16 -1.24 8.33
CA LEU A 69 2.75 -2.17 7.38
C LEU A 69 2.22 -1.94 5.95
N ALA A 70 0.91 -1.70 5.81
CA ALA A 70 0.30 -1.42 4.52
C ALA A 70 0.74 -0.09 3.91
N ALA A 71 0.91 0.94 4.73
CA ALA A 71 1.42 2.24 4.30
C ALA A 71 2.88 2.12 3.81
N PHE A 72 3.73 1.41 4.55
CA PHE A 72 5.11 1.12 4.13
C PHE A 72 5.16 0.33 2.83
N ALA A 73 4.36 -0.73 2.69
CA ALA A 73 4.30 -1.53 1.46
C ALA A 73 3.84 -0.69 0.25
N SER A 74 2.84 0.18 0.45
CA SER A 74 2.31 1.06 -0.59
C SER A 74 3.34 2.12 -1.02
N LEU A 75 4.06 2.72 -0.07
CA LEU A 75 5.14 3.66 -0.34
C LEU A 75 6.31 2.98 -1.07
N GLN A 76 6.68 1.76 -0.67
CA GLN A 76 7.76 1.00 -1.31
C GLN A 76 7.40 0.62 -2.75
N SER A 77 6.17 0.15 -2.97
CA SER A 77 5.64 -0.14 -4.31
C SER A 77 5.70 1.09 -5.21
N TRP A 78 5.29 2.25 -4.67
CA TRP A 78 5.39 3.52 -5.39
C TRP A 78 6.83 3.90 -5.74
N ASN A 79 7.74 3.86 -4.75
CA ASN A 79 9.15 4.20 -4.97
C ASN A 79 9.80 3.29 -6.03
N TRP A 80 9.34 2.05 -6.17
CA TRP A 80 9.81 1.16 -7.22
C TRP A 80 9.28 1.57 -8.61
N GLN A 81 8.01 1.96 -8.71
CA GLN A 81 7.43 2.48 -9.96
C GLN A 81 8.08 3.80 -10.39
N ASP A 82 8.42 4.67 -9.44
CA ASP A 82 9.05 5.96 -9.74
C ASP A 82 10.47 5.77 -10.27
N ARG A 83 11.27 4.88 -9.66
CA ARG A 83 12.58 4.47 -10.17
C ARG A 83 12.49 3.87 -11.57
N LYS A 84 11.51 2.99 -11.82
CA LYS A 84 11.29 2.40 -13.15
C LYS A 84 11.01 3.48 -14.20
N TYR A 85 10.22 4.50 -13.84
CA TYR A 85 9.99 5.63 -14.74
C TYR A 85 11.25 6.45 -15.01
N GLU A 86 12.02 6.79 -13.98
CA GLU A 86 13.24 7.58 -14.17
C GLU A 86 14.20 6.89 -15.14
N ASN A 87 14.32 5.57 -15.08
CA ASN A 87 15.13 4.79 -16.00
C ASN A 87 14.59 4.87 -17.44
N ILE A 88 13.28 4.66 -17.66
CA ILE A 88 12.67 4.79 -18.99
C ILE A 88 12.85 6.22 -19.55
N LYS A 89 12.74 7.24 -18.71
CA LYS A 89 12.94 8.64 -19.10
C LYS A 89 14.38 8.92 -19.52
N LYS A 90 15.36 8.27 -18.88
CA LYS A 90 16.78 8.37 -19.25
C LYS A 90 17.06 7.64 -20.57
N GLU A 91 16.50 6.44 -20.77
CA GLU A 91 16.69 5.64 -21.99
C GLU A 91 16.08 6.29 -23.25
N LYS A 92 14.99 7.06 -23.09
CA LYS A 92 14.30 7.73 -24.20
C LYS A 92 14.82 9.15 -24.50
N LYS A 93 15.86 9.61 -23.81
CA LYS A 93 16.48 10.92 -23.97
C LYS A 93 17.72 10.82 -24.83
#